data_AF-A0A942KKU4-F1
#
_entry.id   AF-A0A942KKU4-F1
#
_cell.length_a   1.000
_cell.length_b   1.000
_cell.length_c   1.000
_cell.angle_alpha   90.00
_cell.angle_beta   90.00
_cell.angle_gamma   90.00
#
_symmetry.space_group_name_H-M   'P 1'
#
loop_
_entity.id
_entity.type
_entity.pdbx_description
1 polymer ?
#
loop_
_entity_poly.entity_id
_entity_poly.type
_entity_poly.pdbx_seq_one_letter_code
_entity_poly.pdbx_strand_id
1 'polypeptide(L)'
;MNLEHLYHQVKQQIDRVDFELLWSGFKPVAFALYNEHECYFNGRYIEKSSQFMANTAIMFEGEIIAIWNVMSYPDNIFKFTASIIHEMFHAFQILQRESRFADEKIALIQYQYHLENLSIKLEEAKLMKSIIEDENIGLWSTLLSLRRYRYNKYPYEYDYESRIEQIEGTAHCVEMRALEQLDPYQANIQWNEMMKKINDPRQYFPVRIISYPTGALFLKCIALASSFNPTGISSQPFSIQIIQDVSFKDVNHIENNQVEILLNHYIAKTQTIIDQAIAKHDIALSGTYPLISLNIYDARYLRGYATSTYFVAYQDQDEMKVLHGNFVVALDEELNITCVYRQ
;
A
#
# COMPACT_ATOMS: atom_id res chain seq x y z
N MET A 1 -2.20 15.96 -25.34
CA MET A 1 -3.26 15.12 -24.75
C MET A 1 -4.44 16.01 -24.45
N ASN A 2 -5.68 15.61 -24.74
CA ASN A 2 -6.85 16.43 -24.39
C ASN A 2 -7.35 15.98 -23.00
N LEU A 3 -6.92 16.70 -21.95
CA LEU A 3 -7.23 16.36 -20.56
C LEU A 3 -8.72 16.55 -20.22
N GLU A 4 -9.36 17.55 -20.83
CA GLU A 4 -10.81 17.79 -20.73
C GLU A 4 -11.61 16.59 -21.23
N HIS A 5 -11.27 16.10 -22.42
CA HIS A 5 -11.93 14.96 -23.02
C HIS A 5 -11.78 13.72 -22.13
N LEU A 6 -10.56 13.48 -21.62
CA LEU A 6 -10.30 12.36 -20.71
C LEU A 6 -11.11 12.51 -19.41
N TYR A 7 -11.18 13.71 -18.83
CA TYR A 7 -11.98 14.00 -17.64
C TYR A 7 -13.45 13.61 -17.85
N HIS A 8 -14.04 14.04 -18.96
CA HIS A 8 -15.45 13.73 -19.26
C HIS A 8 -15.67 12.23 -19.53
N GLN A 9 -14.73 11.55 -20.18
CA GLN A 9 -14.79 10.09 -20.37
C GLN A 9 -14.77 9.35 -19.02
N VAL A 10 -13.87 9.72 -18.12
CA VAL A 10 -13.79 9.15 -16.77
C VAL A 10 -15.08 9.43 -16.00
N LYS A 11 -15.55 10.68 -15.99
CA LYS A 11 -16.80 11.06 -15.31
C LYS A 11 -17.98 10.21 -15.79
N GLN A 12 -18.09 10.01 -17.10
CA GLN A 12 -19.15 9.16 -17.68
C GLN A 12 -19.06 7.71 -17.20
N GLN A 13 -17.85 7.17 -17.01
CA GLN A 13 -17.70 5.81 -16.47
C GLN A 13 -18.02 5.75 -14.96
N ILE A 14 -17.57 6.73 -14.18
CA ILE A 14 -17.89 6.83 -12.74
C ILE A 14 -19.40 6.85 -12.51
N ASP A 15 -20.15 7.59 -13.35
CA ASP A 15 -21.61 7.70 -13.25
C ASP A 15 -22.37 6.38 -13.51
N ARG A 16 -21.68 5.36 -14.04
CA ARG A 16 -22.25 4.02 -14.29
C ARG A 16 -22.02 3.05 -13.13
N VAL A 17 -21.18 3.41 -12.16
CA VAL A 17 -20.79 2.54 -11.05
C VAL A 17 -21.77 2.69 -9.89
N ASP A 18 -22.25 1.57 -9.36
CA ASP A 18 -23.00 1.51 -8.11
C ASP A 18 -22.02 1.44 -6.93
N PHE A 19 -21.83 2.59 -6.27
CA PHE A 19 -20.90 2.76 -5.16
C PHE A 19 -21.31 2.02 -3.89
N GLU A 20 -22.62 1.83 -3.64
CA GLU A 20 -23.09 1.10 -2.45
C GLU A 20 -22.74 -0.39 -2.57
N LEU A 21 -22.69 -0.91 -3.81
CA LEU A 21 -22.18 -2.24 -4.08
C LEU A 21 -20.65 -2.35 -4.01
N LEU A 22 -19.89 -1.24 -3.96
CA LEU A 22 -18.44 -1.30 -3.77
C LEU A 22 -18.06 -1.41 -2.30
N TRP A 23 -18.66 -0.56 -1.47
CA TRP A 23 -18.42 -0.49 -0.04
C TRP A 23 -19.58 0.24 0.63
N SER A 24 -20.05 -0.27 1.78
CA SER A 24 -21.25 0.30 2.40
C SER A 24 -21.05 1.76 2.82
N GLY A 25 -21.99 2.62 2.42
CA GLY A 25 -21.94 4.05 2.70
C GLY A 25 -20.94 4.85 1.84
N PHE A 26 -20.20 4.20 0.93
CA PHE A 26 -19.30 4.90 0.02
C PHE A 26 -20.10 5.65 -1.03
N LYS A 27 -19.75 6.92 -1.24
CA LYS A 27 -20.34 7.79 -2.27
C LYS A 27 -19.21 8.42 -3.09
N PRO A 28 -19.43 8.68 -4.39
CA PRO A 28 -18.44 9.37 -5.20
C PRO A 28 -18.18 10.76 -4.62
N VAL A 29 -16.91 11.14 -4.53
CA VAL A 29 -16.47 12.51 -4.25
C VAL A 29 -16.10 13.20 -5.56
N ALA A 30 -15.88 14.52 -5.53
CA ALA A 30 -15.32 15.21 -6.67
C ALA A 30 -13.89 14.72 -6.96
N PHE A 31 -13.46 14.84 -8.21
CA PHE A 31 -12.09 14.52 -8.60
C PHE A 31 -11.50 15.55 -9.55
N ALA A 32 -10.17 15.58 -9.63
CA ALA A 32 -9.44 16.35 -10.61
C ALA A 32 -8.42 15.48 -11.35
N LEU A 33 -8.27 15.73 -12.64
CA LEU A 33 -7.15 15.22 -13.42
C LEU A 33 -6.19 16.37 -13.68
N TYR A 34 -4.90 16.14 -13.53
CA TYR A 34 -3.89 17.16 -13.79
C TYR A 34 -2.67 16.58 -14.47
N ASN A 35 -1.85 17.44 -15.08
CA ASN A 35 -0.53 17.09 -15.60
C ASN A 35 0.48 18.18 -15.20
N GLU A 36 1.58 18.33 -15.94
CA GLU A 36 2.56 19.38 -15.67
C GLU A 36 2.00 20.79 -15.84
N HIS A 37 1.06 21.00 -16.78
CA HIS A 37 0.61 22.32 -17.24
C HIS A 37 -0.88 22.59 -17.02
N GLU A 38 -1.70 21.55 -16.96
CA GLU A 38 -3.16 21.65 -16.97
C GLU A 38 -3.76 20.95 -15.74
N CYS A 39 -4.89 21.47 -15.26
CA CYS A 39 -5.71 20.81 -14.27
C CYS A 39 -7.18 20.97 -14.63
N TYR A 40 -7.93 19.89 -14.57
CA TYR A 40 -9.37 19.86 -14.80
C TYR A 40 -10.07 19.33 -13.57
N PHE A 41 -10.98 20.14 -13.03
CA PHE A 41 -11.74 19.87 -11.82
C PHE A 41 -13.20 20.26 -12.06
N ASN A 42 -14.14 19.40 -11.69
CA ASN A 42 -15.58 19.63 -11.90
C ASN A 42 -15.95 20.01 -13.34
N GLY A 43 -15.26 19.42 -14.33
CA GLY A 43 -15.52 19.61 -15.75
C GLY A 43 -15.05 20.94 -16.33
N ARG A 44 -14.22 21.70 -15.58
CA ARG A 44 -13.64 22.96 -16.04
C ARG A 44 -12.13 22.97 -15.83
N TYR A 45 -11.44 23.71 -16.69
CA TYR A 45 -10.04 24.05 -16.48
C TYR A 45 -9.88 24.90 -15.21
N ILE A 46 -8.84 24.61 -14.43
CA ILE A 46 -8.36 25.44 -13.33
C ILE A 46 -6.83 25.57 -13.42
N GLU A 47 -6.29 26.67 -12.90
CA GLU A 47 -4.84 26.79 -12.74
C GLU A 47 -4.34 25.81 -11.69
N LYS A 48 -3.29 25.05 -12.04
CA LYS A 48 -2.69 24.07 -11.13
C LYS A 48 -2.00 24.79 -9.97
N SER A 49 -2.45 24.51 -8.75
CA SER A 49 -1.75 24.93 -7.52
C SER A 49 -0.71 23.89 -7.08
N SER A 50 0.14 24.27 -6.12
CA SER A 50 1.11 23.37 -5.49
C SER A 50 0.49 22.22 -4.70
N GLN A 51 -0.82 22.22 -4.45
CA GLN A 51 -1.53 21.13 -3.77
C GLN A 51 -1.71 19.89 -4.65
N PHE A 52 -1.63 20.03 -5.98
CA PHE A 52 -1.78 18.92 -6.92
C PHE A 52 -0.44 18.21 -7.13
N MET A 53 -0.13 17.31 -6.18
CA MET A 53 1.08 16.49 -6.16
C MET A 53 0.73 15.05 -5.82
N ALA A 54 1.24 14.10 -6.63
CA ALA A 54 0.91 12.66 -6.58
C ALA A 54 -0.56 12.30 -6.91
N ASN A 55 -0.85 11.01 -6.86
CA ASN A 55 -2.21 10.47 -6.93
C ASN A 55 -2.64 10.19 -5.49
N THR A 56 -3.70 10.86 -5.03
CA THR A 56 -4.15 10.80 -3.63
C THR A 56 -5.51 11.51 -3.46
N ALA A 57 -5.94 11.69 -2.21
CA ALA A 57 -7.03 12.57 -1.83
C ALA A 57 -6.53 13.82 -1.08
N ILE A 58 -7.06 15.01 -1.40
CA ILE A 58 -6.67 16.29 -0.79
C ILE A 58 -7.88 17.13 -0.35
N MET A 59 -7.67 18.05 0.58
CA MET A 59 -8.62 19.13 0.87
C MET A 59 -8.46 20.25 -0.16
N PHE A 60 -9.49 20.53 -0.96
CA PHE A 60 -9.48 21.57 -1.98
C PHE A 60 -10.83 22.30 -2.00
N GLU A 61 -10.82 23.63 -2.01
CA GLU A 61 -12.05 24.47 -2.01
C GLU A 61 -13.08 24.11 -0.91
N GLY A 62 -12.63 23.56 0.23
CA GLY A 62 -13.48 23.20 1.37
C GLY A 62 -14.08 21.78 1.30
N GLU A 63 -13.70 20.97 0.32
CA GLU A 63 -14.10 19.57 0.18
C GLU A 63 -12.89 18.63 0.04
N ILE A 64 -13.06 17.35 0.41
CA ILE A 64 -12.05 16.31 0.14
C ILE A 64 -12.30 15.76 -1.27
N ILE A 65 -11.30 15.84 -2.14
CA ILE A 65 -11.37 15.42 -3.54
C ILE A 65 -10.28 14.40 -3.87
N ALA A 66 -10.54 13.54 -4.84
CA ALA A 66 -9.52 12.67 -5.44
C ALA A 66 -8.73 13.44 -6.50
N ILE A 67 -7.41 13.24 -6.56
CA ILE A 67 -6.55 13.86 -7.58
C ILE A 67 -5.69 12.81 -8.28
N TRP A 68 -5.47 13.00 -9.58
CA TRP A 68 -4.63 12.09 -10.35
C TRP A 68 -3.75 12.84 -11.36
N ASN A 69 -2.46 12.52 -11.32
CA ASN A 69 -1.45 12.99 -12.27
C ASN A 69 -1.43 12.12 -13.54
N VAL A 70 -1.90 12.68 -14.64
CA VAL A 70 -1.96 12.03 -15.95
C VAL A 70 -0.67 12.28 -16.70
N MET A 71 0.29 11.37 -16.56
CA MET A 71 1.58 11.44 -17.27
C MET A 71 1.48 11.02 -18.74
N SER A 72 0.53 10.15 -19.08
CA SER A 72 0.25 9.70 -20.44
C SER A 72 -1.23 9.34 -20.60
N TYR A 73 -1.72 9.29 -21.83
CA TYR A 73 -3.10 8.84 -22.09
C TYR A 73 -3.26 7.38 -21.64
N PRO A 74 -4.34 7.01 -20.94
CA PRO A 74 -4.51 5.64 -20.48
C PRO A 74 -4.87 4.70 -21.63
N ASP A 75 -4.21 3.55 -21.69
CA ASP A 75 -4.50 2.52 -22.71
C ASP A 75 -5.87 1.85 -22.50
N ASN A 76 -6.40 1.89 -21.27
CA ASN A 76 -7.70 1.35 -20.92
C ASN A 76 -8.45 2.31 -19.99
N ILE A 77 -9.54 2.89 -20.50
CA ILE A 77 -10.34 3.88 -19.76
C ILE A 77 -11.03 3.31 -18.52
N PHE A 78 -11.41 2.03 -18.52
CA PHE A 78 -12.07 1.37 -17.40
C PHE A 78 -11.10 1.12 -16.24
N LYS A 79 -9.90 0.63 -16.53
CA LYS A 79 -8.83 0.48 -15.52
C LYS A 79 -8.47 1.84 -14.94
N PHE A 80 -8.28 2.84 -15.79
CA PHE A 80 -7.98 4.19 -15.34
C PHE A 80 -9.10 4.75 -14.45
N THR A 81 -10.35 4.57 -14.83
CA THR A 81 -11.51 4.98 -14.01
C THR A 81 -11.52 4.26 -12.66
N ALA A 82 -11.25 2.96 -12.63
CA ALA A 82 -11.19 2.19 -11.39
C ALA A 82 -10.09 2.73 -10.45
N SER A 83 -8.92 3.10 -10.98
CA SER A 83 -7.86 3.73 -10.18
C SER A 83 -8.21 5.15 -9.71
N ILE A 84 -9.08 5.91 -10.41
CA ILE A 84 -9.63 7.15 -9.85
C ILE A 84 -10.59 6.86 -8.68
N ILE A 85 -11.41 5.81 -8.80
CA ILE A 85 -12.32 5.37 -7.74
C ILE A 85 -11.54 4.89 -6.50
N HIS A 86 -10.36 4.30 -6.68
CA HIS A 86 -9.41 4.03 -5.60
C HIS A 86 -9.10 5.29 -4.79
N GLU A 87 -8.69 6.37 -5.46
CA GLU A 87 -8.37 7.64 -4.79
C GLU A 87 -9.61 8.28 -4.16
N MET A 88 -10.80 8.13 -4.78
CA MET A 88 -12.07 8.50 -4.15
C MET A 88 -12.34 7.71 -2.88
N PHE A 89 -11.89 6.46 -2.80
CA PHE A 89 -12.03 5.65 -1.61
C PHE A 89 -11.10 6.11 -0.48
N HIS A 90 -9.88 6.57 -0.79
CA HIS A 90 -9.04 7.27 0.20
C HIS A 90 -9.70 8.55 0.71
N ALA A 91 -10.33 9.34 -0.16
CA ALA A 91 -11.14 10.48 0.26
C ALA A 91 -12.27 10.06 1.22
N PHE A 92 -12.96 8.96 0.91
CA PHE A 92 -13.98 8.39 1.80
C PHE A 92 -13.41 7.95 3.15
N GLN A 93 -12.26 7.27 3.19
CA GLN A 93 -11.57 6.90 4.43
C GLN A 93 -11.27 8.13 5.30
N ILE A 94 -10.80 9.24 4.71
CA ILE A 94 -10.57 10.51 5.40
C ILE A 94 -11.89 11.07 5.97
N LEU A 95 -12.96 11.10 5.17
CA LEU A 95 -14.28 11.59 5.59
C LEU A 95 -14.87 10.74 6.73
N GLN A 96 -14.59 9.44 6.76
CA GLN A 96 -14.97 8.53 7.85
C GLN A 96 -14.03 8.61 9.07
N ARG A 97 -13.01 9.48 9.04
CA ARG A 97 -11.99 9.59 10.09
C ARG A 97 -11.33 8.25 10.38
N GLU A 98 -11.02 7.52 9.32
CA GLU A 98 -10.20 6.32 9.40
C GLU A 98 -8.93 6.63 10.22
N SER A 99 -8.55 5.73 11.12
CA SER A 99 -7.46 5.92 12.08
C SER A 99 -6.50 4.74 12.14
N ARG A 100 -6.78 3.68 11.38
CA ARG A 100 -6.02 2.43 11.36
C ARG A 100 -4.80 2.48 10.45
N PHE A 101 -4.27 3.68 10.17
CA PHE A 101 -3.05 3.86 9.40
C PHE A 101 -1.83 3.28 10.13
N ALA A 102 -0.86 2.82 9.37
CA ALA A 102 0.45 2.42 9.88
C ALA A 102 1.32 3.66 10.12
N ASP A 103 2.17 3.62 11.15
CA ASP A 103 3.26 4.58 11.28
C ASP A 103 4.44 4.11 10.41
N GLU A 104 4.52 4.64 9.20
CA GLU A 104 5.54 4.27 8.21
C GLU A 104 6.97 4.55 8.70
N LYS A 105 7.16 5.58 9.55
CA LYS A 105 8.49 5.94 10.08
C LYS A 105 8.95 4.93 11.12
N ILE A 106 8.06 4.54 12.03
CA ILE A 106 8.36 3.52 13.03
C ILE A 106 8.54 2.15 12.34
N ALA A 107 7.70 1.83 11.35
CA ALA A 107 7.80 0.60 10.56
C ALA A 107 9.14 0.44 9.86
N LEU A 108 9.73 1.52 9.36
CA LEU A 108 11.05 1.49 8.73
C LEU A 108 12.12 0.86 9.63
N ILE A 109 12.10 1.14 10.94
CA ILE A 109 13.10 0.64 11.90
C ILE A 109 12.66 -0.66 12.55
N GLN A 110 11.38 -0.75 12.94
CA GLN A 110 10.90 -1.84 13.79
C GLN A 110 10.50 -3.09 13.01
N TYR A 111 10.12 -2.98 11.74
CA TYR A 111 9.68 -4.14 10.97
C TYR A 111 10.85 -5.08 10.69
N GLN A 112 10.76 -6.33 11.13
CA GLN A 112 11.78 -7.34 10.89
C GLN A 112 11.32 -8.41 9.89
N TYR A 113 12.20 -8.69 8.94
CA TYR A 113 11.99 -9.77 7.97
C TYR A 113 12.40 -11.12 8.57
N HIS A 114 11.44 -11.83 9.16
CA HIS A 114 11.64 -13.19 9.68
C HIS A 114 11.32 -14.26 8.62
N LEU A 115 12.22 -15.25 8.46
CA LEU A 115 12.06 -16.34 7.50
C LEU A 115 10.73 -17.11 7.69
N GLU A 116 10.45 -17.54 8.92
CA GLU A 116 9.23 -18.28 9.24
C GLU A 116 7.97 -17.41 8.99
N ASN A 117 7.96 -16.14 9.40
CA ASN A 117 6.84 -15.22 9.16
C ASN A 117 6.51 -15.08 7.66
N LEU A 118 7.53 -14.87 6.83
CA LEU A 118 7.38 -14.74 5.37
C LEU A 118 6.97 -16.07 4.72
N SER A 119 7.49 -17.20 5.23
CA SER A 119 7.13 -18.54 4.76
C SER A 119 5.66 -18.85 5.04
N ILE A 120 5.17 -18.50 6.23
CA ILE A 120 3.75 -18.63 6.58
C ILE A 120 2.89 -17.70 5.72
N LYS A 121 3.31 -16.45 5.48
CA LYS A 121 2.61 -15.53 4.56
C LYS A 121 2.48 -16.12 3.14
N LEU A 122 3.49 -16.85 2.67
CA LEU A 122 3.41 -17.57 1.40
C LEU A 122 2.42 -18.73 1.43
N GLU A 123 2.32 -19.48 2.53
CA GLU A 123 1.28 -20.49 2.70
C GLU A 123 -0.12 -19.87 2.78
N GLU A 124 -0.29 -18.73 3.45
CA GLU A 124 -1.54 -17.97 3.44
C GLU A 124 -1.96 -17.61 2.01
N ALA A 125 -1.02 -17.15 1.17
CA ALA A 125 -1.28 -16.81 -0.22
C ALA A 125 -1.73 -18.01 -1.07
N LYS A 126 -1.17 -19.19 -0.82
CA LYS A 126 -1.60 -20.44 -1.46
C LYS A 126 -3.00 -20.86 -1.02
N LEU A 127 -3.31 -20.73 0.27
CA LEU A 127 -4.64 -21.01 0.78
C LEU A 127 -5.68 -20.04 0.21
N MET A 128 -5.36 -18.74 0.14
CA MET A 128 -6.22 -17.74 -0.49
C MET A 128 -6.50 -18.09 -1.95
N LYS A 129 -5.47 -18.53 -2.69
CA LYS A 129 -5.64 -19.03 -4.06
C LYS A 129 -6.63 -20.19 -4.12
N SER A 130 -6.45 -21.24 -3.33
CA SER A 130 -7.36 -22.39 -3.36
C SER A 130 -8.78 -22.08 -2.87
N ILE A 131 -8.95 -21.12 -1.97
CA ILE A 131 -10.30 -20.67 -1.56
C ILE A 131 -11.00 -19.93 -2.71
N ILE A 132 -10.27 -19.11 -3.47
CA ILE A 132 -10.85 -18.25 -4.51
C ILE A 132 -10.98 -18.96 -5.86
N GLU A 133 -9.96 -19.68 -6.30
CA GLU A 133 -9.93 -20.33 -7.63
C GLU A 133 -10.55 -21.73 -7.60
N ASP A 134 -10.27 -22.52 -6.56
CA ASP A 134 -10.75 -23.90 -6.43
C ASP A 134 -12.06 -24.01 -5.62
N GLU A 135 -12.61 -22.88 -5.17
CA GLU A 135 -13.78 -22.76 -4.28
C GLU A 135 -13.69 -23.65 -3.01
N ASN A 136 -12.46 -23.90 -2.53
CA ASN A 136 -12.24 -24.80 -1.40
C ASN A 136 -12.39 -24.07 -0.05
N ILE A 137 -13.63 -23.71 0.27
CA ILE A 137 -14.00 -22.96 1.48
C ILE A 137 -13.57 -23.70 2.77
N GLY A 138 -13.41 -25.02 2.73
CA GLY A 138 -12.94 -25.81 3.88
C GLY A 138 -11.56 -25.39 4.41
N LEU A 139 -10.73 -24.75 3.56
CA LEU A 139 -9.42 -24.23 3.93
C LEU A 139 -9.46 -22.91 4.71
N TRP A 140 -10.62 -22.28 4.83
CA TRP A 140 -10.80 -20.99 5.52
C TRP A 140 -10.30 -21.02 6.97
N SER A 141 -10.67 -22.07 7.72
CA SER A 141 -10.24 -22.21 9.12
C SER A 141 -8.72 -22.38 9.28
N THR A 142 -8.07 -23.02 8.30
CA THR A 142 -6.61 -23.15 8.24
C THR A 142 -5.95 -21.79 7.97
N LEU A 143 -6.48 -21.02 7.00
CA LEU A 143 -5.99 -19.67 6.71
C LEU A 143 -6.06 -18.77 7.95
N LEU A 144 -7.20 -18.77 8.65
CA LEU A 144 -7.36 -17.99 9.89
C LEU A 144 -6.42 -18.47 11.00
N SER A 145 -6.13 -19.78 11.09
CA SER A 145 -5.19 -20.32 12.07
C SER A 145 -3.76 -19.87 11.81
N LEU A 146 -3.32 -19.81 10.54
CA LEU A 146 -2.00 -19.27 10.17
C LEU A 146 -1.89 -17.78 10.51
N ARG A 147 -2.93 -17.01 10.17
CA ARG A 147 -3.01 -15.58 10.51
C ARG A 147 -2.95 -15.35 12.01
N ARG A 148 -3.68 -16.16 12.79
CA ARG A 148 -3.63 -16.13 14.25
C ARG A 148 -2.24 -16.45 14.79
N TYR A 149 -1.57 -17.46 14.24
CA TYR A 149 -0.20 -17.78 14.63
C TYR A 149 0.76 -16.61 14.39
N ARG A 150 0.71 -15.99 13.19
CA ARG A 150 1.54 -14.82 12.87
C ARG A 150 1.25 -13.65 13.81
N TYR A 151 -0.02 -13.34 14.08
CA TYR A 151 -0.41 -12.31 15.05
C TYR A 151 0.20 -12.54 16.44
N ASN A 152 0.24 -13.78 16.90
CA ASN A 152 0.78 -14.12 18.22
C ASN A 152 2.32 -14.14 18.27
N LYS A 153 2.99 -14.62 17.22
CA LYS A 153 4.45 -14.80 17.20
C LYS A 153 5.23 -13.59 16.66
N TYR A 154 4.63 -12.85 15.74
CA TYR A 154 5.19 -11.68 15.07
C TYR A 154 4.22 -10.49 15.18
N PRO A 155 3.90 -10.05 16.42
CA PRO A 155 2.80 -9.12 16.65
C PRO A 155 3.00 -7.76 15.98
N TYR A 156 4.25 -7.27 15.91
CA TYR A 156 4.54 -5.99 15.27
C TYR A 156 4.39 -6.08 13.74
N GLU A 157 5.03 -7.06 13.12
CA GLU A 157 4.98 -7.29 11.67
C GLU A 157 3.55 -7.51 11.21
N TYR A 158 2.79 -8.32 11.95
CA TYR A 158 1.40 -8.62 11.61
C TYR A 158 0.49 -7.40 11.78
N ASP A 159 0.65 -6.60 12.84
CA ASP A 159 -0.12 -5.37 13.02
C ASP A 159 0.19 -4.35 11.92
N TYR A 160 1.47 -4.14 11.59
CA TYR A 160 1.88 -3.28 10.50
C TYR A 160 1.26 -3.72 9.16
N GLU A 161 1.45 -4.99 8.76
CA GLU A 161 0.85 -5.53 7.53
C GLU A 161 -0.67 -5.39 7.54
N SER A 162 -1.33 -5.67 8.66
CA SER A 162 -2.79 -5.56 8.80
C SER A 162 -3.30 -4.14 8.61
N ARG A 163 -2.54 -3.13 9.05
CA ARG A 163 -2.88 -1.70 8.83
C ARG A 163 -2.73 -1.32 7.37
N ILE A 164 -1.70 -1.80 6.69
CA ILE A 164 -1.57 -1.61 5.24
C ILE A 164 -2.71 -2.32 4.51
N GLU A 165 -3.03 -3.57 4.85
CA GLU A 165 -4.18 -4.30 4.30
C GLU A 165 -5.50 -3.52 4.53
N GLN A 166 -5.67 -2.90 5.71
CA GLN A 166 -6.85 -2.10 6.05
C GLN A 166 -7.00 -0.86 5.17
N ILE A 167 -5.93 -0.12 4.91
CA ILE A 167 -6.01 1.14 4.16
C ILE A 167 -5.96 0.87 2.65
N GLU A 168 -4.91 0.20 2.21
CA GLU A 168 -4.55 0.02 0.81
C GLU A 168 -5.20 -1.21 0.20
N GLY A 169 -5.37 -2.27 1.00
CA GLY A 169 -6.06 -3.48 0.57
C GLY A 169 -7.56 -3.27 0.40
N THR A 170 -8.20 -2.44 1.24
CA THR A 170 -9.62 -2.08 1.03
C THR A 170 -9.79 -1.16 -0.18
N ALA A 171 -8.90 -0.19 -0.40
CA ALA A 171 -8.90 0.65 -1.59
C ALA A 171 -8.71 -0.18 -2.88
N HIS A 172 -7.75 -1.12 -2.89
CA HIS A 172 -7.58 -2.08 -4.00
C HIS A 172 -8.80 -2.98 -4.19
N CYS A 173 -9.45 -3.43 -3.12
CA CYS A 173 -10.69 -4.21 -3.23
C CYS A 173 -11.79 -3.40 -3.91
N VAL A 174 -11.97 -2.14 -3.51
CA VAL A 174 -12.95 -1.21 -4.10
C VAL A 174 -12.63 -0.91 -5.56
N GLU A 175 -11.37 -0.65 -5.90
CA GLU A 175 -10.90 -0.50 -7.28
C GLU A 175 -11.27 -1.72 -8.12
N MET A 176 -11.00 -2.93 -7.62
CA MET A 176 -11.30 -4.17 -8.32
C MET A 176 -12.81 -4.38 -8.50
N ARG A 177 -13.63 -4.09 -7.49
CA ARG A 177 -15.10 -4.18 -7.58
C ARG A 177 -15.66 -3.16 -8.56
N ALA A 178 -15.06 -1.97 -8.65
CA ALA A 178 -15.44 -0.97 -9.64
C ALA A 178 -15.10 -1.47 -11.06
N LEU A 179 -13.91 -2.04 -11.24
CA LEU A 179 -13.51 -2.65 -12.51
C LEU A 179 -14.41 -3.83 -12.88
N GLU A 180 -14.89 -4.64 -11.93
CA GLU A 180 -15.87 -5.71 -12.19
C GLU A 180 -17.19 -5.17 -12.76
N GLN A 181 -17.64 -3.99 -12.33
CA GLN A 181 -18.86 -3.36 -12.88
C GLN A 181 -18.61 -2.74 -14.27
N LEU A 182 -17.41 -2.22 -14.52
CA LEU A 182 -17.07 -1.51 -15.75
C LEU A 182 -16.61 -2.43 -16.88
N ASP A 183 -15.75 -3.41 -16.57
CA ASP A 183 -15.14 -4.36 -17.49
C ASP A 183 -14.81 -5.68 -16.75
N PRO A 184 -15.78 -6.60 -16.62
CA PRO A 184 -15.59 -7.88 -15.93
C PRO A 184 -14.43 -8.72 -16.47
N TYR A 185 -14.14 -8.64 -17.77
CA TYR A 185 -13.05 -9.41 -18.38
C TYR A 185 -11.68 -8.90 -17.91
N GLN A 186 -11.48 -7.58 -17.95
CA GLN A 186 -10.25 -6.99 -17.43
C GLN A 186 -10.14 -7.13 -15.91
N ALA A 187 -11.25 -7.07 -15.18
CA ALA A 187 -11.25 -7.33 -13.74
C ALA A 187 -10.72 -8.73 -13.42
N ASN A 188 -11.19 -9.76 -14.14
CA ASN A 188 -10.70 -11.12 -13.96
C ASN A 188 -9.19 -11.25 -14.25
N ILE A 189 -8.67 -10.57 -15.28
CA ILE A 189 -7.22 -10.52 -15.55
C ILE A 189 -6.48 -9.90 -14.37
N GLN A 190 -6.93 -8.76 -13.85
CA GLN A 190 -6.27 -8.07 -12.74
C GLN A 190 -6.31 -8.88 -11.44
N TRP A 191 -7.43 -9.54 -11.12
CA TRP A 191 -7.50 -10.46 -9.97
C TRP A 191 -6.48 -11.60 -10.09
N ASN A 192 -6.36 -12.20 -11.27
CA ASN A 192 -5.38 -13.25 -11.53
C ASN A 192 -3.94 -12.76 -11.41
N GLU A 193 -3.66 -11.51 -11.83
CA GLU A 193 -2.35 -10.89 -11.65
C GLU A 193 -2.03 -10.63 -10.17
N MET A 194 -2.99 -10.13 -9.39
CA MET A 194 -2.83 -9.98 -7.93
C MET A 194 -2.55 -11.33 -7.27
N MET A 195 -3.29 -12.38 -7.66
CA MET A 195 -3.10 -13.73 -7.12
C MET A 195 -1.70 -14.28 -7.42
N LYS A 196 -1.22 -14.09 -8.66
CA LYS A 196 0.15 -14.44 -9.06
C LYS A 196 1.20 -13.67 -8.25
N LYS A 197 0.98 -12.38 -7.99
CA LYS A 197 1.91 -11.54 -7.20
C LYS A 197 2.06 -12.06 -5.78
N ILE A 198 0.96 -12.32 -5.06
CA ILE A 198 1.04 -12.77 -3.65
C ILE A 198 1.59 -14.19 -3.49
N ASN A 199 1.49 -15.02 -4.54
CA ASN A 199 2.07 -16.37 -4.58
C ASN A 199 3.53 -16.38 -5.08
N ASP A 200 4.11 -15.22 -5.40
CA ASP A 200 5.51 -15.08 -5.79
C ASP A 200 6.32 -14.44 -4.65
N PRO A 201 7.15 -15.21 -3.91
CA PRO A 201 7.91 -14.67 -2.78
C PRO A 201 8.92 -13.58 -3.17
N ARG A 202 9.25 -13.41 -4.46
CA ARG A 202 10.09 -12.30 -4.94
C ARG A 202 9.43 -10.93 -4.72
N GLN A 203 8.10 -10.90 -4.59
CA GLN A 203 7.33 -9.67 -4.40
C GLN A 203 7.27 -9.21 -2.93
N TYR A 204 7.81 -9.98 -1.98
CA TYR A 204 7.63 -9.73 -0.55
C TYR A 204 8.54 -8.62 0.00
N PHE A 205 9.37 -8.03 -0.88
CA PHE A 205 10.40 -7.08 -0.52
C PHE A 205 10.28 -5.80 -1.36
N PRO A 206 9.87 -4.66 -0.77
CA PRO A 206 9.43 -4.50 0.61
C PRO A 206 8.00 -5.05 0.86
N VAL A 207 7.68 -5.40 2.11
CA VAL A 207 6.42 -6.09 2.44
C VAL A 207 5.20 -5.19 2.26
N ARG A 208 5.43 -3.87 2.36
CA ARG A 208 4.41 -2.84 2.26
C ARG A 208 3.59 -3.01 0.99
N ILE A 209 4.26 -3.12 -0.15
CA ILE A 209 3.60 -3.16 -1.47
C ILE A 209 2.83 -4.46 -1.68
N ILE A 210 3.35 -5.60 -1.21
CA ILE A 210 2.63 -6.87 -1.36
C ILE A 210 1.40 -6.96 -0.46
N SER A 211 1.34 -6.15 0.61
CA SER A 211 0.19 -6.12 1.52
C SER A 211 -1.06 -5.53 0.88
N TYR A 212 -0.91 -4.77 -0.22
CA TYR A 212 -2.02 -4.18 -0.97
C TYR A 212 -2.89 -5.28 -1.63
N PRO A 213 -2.37 -6.10 -2.56
CA PRO A 213 -3.14 -7.20 -3.12
C PRO A 213 -3.44 -8.30 -2.09
N THR A 214 -2.60 -8.46 -1.05
CA THR A 214 -2.90 -9.41 0.04
C THR A 214 -4.21 -9.04 0.74
N GLY A 215 -4.37 -7.77 1.12
CA GLY A 215 -5.59 -7.29 1.78
C GLY A 215 -6.82 -7.41 0.89
N ALA A 216 -6.70 -7.04 -0.39
CA ALA A 216 -7.81 -7.14 -1.35
C ALA A 216 -8.27 -8.58 -1.58
N LEU A 217 -7.32 -9.52 -1.74
CA LEU A 217 -7.63 -10.94 -1.90
C LEU A 217 -8.16 -11.56 -0.61
N PHE A 218 -7.66 -11.14 0.55
CA PHE A 218 -8.18 -11.62 1.82
C PHE A 218 -9.64 -11.17 2.04
N LEU A 219 -9.99 -9.94 1.66
CA LEU A 219 -11.39 -9.47 1.64
C LEU A 219 -12.27 -10.30 0.70
N LYS A 220 -11.73 -10.72 -0.45
CA LYS A 220 -12.43 -11.64 -1.36
C LYS A 220 -12.65 -13.02 -0.72
N CYS A 221 -11.67 -13.57 0.00
CA CYS A 221 -11.87 -14.80 0.79
C CYS A 221 -12.93 -14.61 1.88
N ILE A 222 -12.93 -13.47 2.59
CA ILE A 222 -13.93 -13.14 3.61
C ILE A 222 -15.33 -13.18 3.01
N ALA A 223 -15.54 -12.51 1.87
CA ALA A 223 -16.82 -12.47 1.18
C ALA A 223 -17.33 -13.85 0.74
N LEU A 224 -16.42 -14.79 0.43
CA LEU A 224 -16.77 -16.16 0.03
C LEU A 224 -17.02 -17.09 1.22
N ALA A 225 -16.28 -16.92 2.33
CA ALA A 225 -16.17 -17.92 3.39
C ALA A 225 -16.77 -17.48 4.74
N SER A 226 -17.23 -16.24 4.88
CA SER A 226 -17.64 -15.67 6.16
C SER A 226 -18.78 -14.66 6.02
N SER A 227 -19.54 -14.47 7.10
CA SER A 227 -20.51 -13.38 7.26
C SER A 227 -19.91 -12.13 7.94
N PHE A 228 -18.59 -12.11 8.17
CA PHE A 228 -17.90 -11.00 8.80
C PHE A 228 -18.03 -9.73 7.94
N ASN A 229 -18.40 -8.62 8.56
CA ASN A 229 -18.52 -7.33 7.89
C ASN A 229 -17.25 -6.48 8.10
N PRO A 230 -16.40 -6.29 7.07
CA PRO A 230 -15.17 -5.50 7.19
C PRO A 230 -15.41 -3.97 7.19
N THR A 231 -16.65 -3.51 6.96
CA THR A 231 -16.99 -2.08 6.85
C THR A 231 -17.27 -1.39 8.19
N GLY A 232 -17.27 -2.14 9.30
CA GLY A 232 -17.58 -1.60 10.62
C GLY A 232 -16.55 -0.59 11.15
N ILE A 233 -17.04 0.39 11.94
CA ILE A 233 -16.20 1.33 12.68
C ILE A 233 -15.47 0.56 13.78
N SER A 234 -14.14 0.56 13.72
CA SER A 234 -13.29 -0.10 14.72
C SER A 234 -11.92 0.58 14.77
N SER A 235 -11.28 0.52 15.94
CA SER A 235 -9.89 0.95 16.11
C SER A 235 -8.88 -0.12 15.68
N GLN A 236 -9.35 -1.33 15.35
CA GLN A 236 -8.51 -2.46 14.93
C GLN A 236 -8.68 -2.74 13.44
N PRO A 237 -7.61 -3.09 12.71
CA PRO A 237 -7.69 -3.59 11.34
C PRO A 237 -8.62 -4.81 11.21
N PHE A 238 -9.29 -4.95 10.06
CA PHE A 238 -10.19 -6.08 9.79
C PHE A 238 -9.46 -7.44 9.90
N SER A 239 -8.19 -7.49 9.49
CA SER A 239 -7.36 -8.70 9.58
C SER A 239 -7.11 -9.17 11.01
N ILE A 240 -7.09 -8.24 11.97
CA ILE A 240 -6.99 -8.57 13.40
C ILE A 240 -8.35 -8.91 13.99
N GLN A 241 -9.41 -8.17 13.63
CA GLN A 241 -10.75 -8.40 14.15
C GLN A 241 -11.25 -9.82 13.84
N ILE A 242 -11.05 -10.28 12.61
CA ILE A 242 -11.59 -11.57 12.16
C ILE A 242 -10.92 -12.79 12.82
N ILE A 243 -9.75 -12.61 13.44
CA ILE A 243 -9.01 -13.67 14.13
C ILE A 243 -9.17 -13.62 15.67
N GLN A 244 -9.97 -12.70 16.23
CA GLN A 244 -10.10 -12.53 17.68
C GLN A 244 -10.57 -13.80 18.39
N ASP A 245 -11.57 -14.48 17.81
CA ASP A 245 -12.14 -15.72 18.35
C ASP A 245 -11.40 -16.99 17.89
N VAL A 246 -10.35 -16.83 17.08
CA VAL A 246 -9.54 -17.96 16.62
C VAL A 246 -8.58 -18.36 17.72
N SER A 247 -8.72 -19.60 18.20
CA SER A 247 -7.79 -20.14 19.20
C SER A 247 -6.38 -20.23 18.62
N PHE A 248 -5.40 -19.72 19.36
CA PHE A 248 -4.00 -19.91 19.00
C PHE A 248 -3.68 -21.40 18.96
N LYS A 249 -3.08 -21.84 17.87
CA LYS A 249 -2.52 -23.18 17.71
C LYS A 249 -1.10 -22.99 17.22
N ASP A 250 -0.18 -23.67 17.88
CA ASP A 250 1.18 -23.76 17.37
C ASP A 250 1.13 -24.46 16.01
N VAL A 251 1.83 -23.90 15.02
CA VAL A 251 1.93 -24.51 13.70
C VAL A 251 3.29 -25.17 13.62
N ASN A 252 3.35 -26.36 13.00
CA ASN A 252 4.64 -26.98 12.72
C ASN A 252 5.51 -25.94 12.00
N HIS A 253 6.77 -25.80 12.42
CA HIS A 253 7.69 -24.83 11.87
C HIS A 253 7.69 -24.85 10.33
N ILE A 254 7.30 -23.74 9.72
CA ILE A 254 7.20 -23.59 8.26
C ILE A 254 8.32 -22.66 7.80
N GLU A 255 9.33 -23.23 7.17
CA GLU A 255 10.36 -22.48 6.47
C GLU A 255 10.43 -22.91 5.01
N ASN A 256 10.60 -21.93 4.14
CA ASN A 256 10.67 -22.14 2.70
C ASN A 256 12.05 -21.72 2.18
N ASN A 257 12.81 -22.67 1.61
CA ASN A 257 14.16 -22.42 1.10
C ASN A 257 14.23 -21.28 0.08
N GLN A 258 13.19 -21.10 -0.76
CA GLN A 258 13.17 -20.01 -1.73
C GLN A 258 13.02 -18.66 -1.03
N VAL A 259 12.18 -18.58 0.01
CA VAL A 259 12.03 -17.37 0.83
C VAL A 259 13.34 -17.04 1.53
N GLU A 260 14.05 -18.04 2.07
CA GLU A 260 15.35 -17.86 2.70
C GLU A 260 16.39 -17.27 1.74
N ILE A 261 16.51 -17.83 0.53
CA ILE A 261 17.43 -17.33 -0.49
C ILE A 261 17.12 -15.87 -0.84
N LEU A 262 15.84 -15.52 -1.00
CA LEU A 262 15.40 -14.17 -1.35
C LEU A 262 15.62 -13.17 -0.21
N LEU A 263 15.37 -13.59 1.04
CA LEU A 263 15.66 -12.78 2.23
C LEU A 263 17.15 -12.48 2.35
N ASN A 264 18.00 -13.51 2.23
CA ASN A 264 19.45 -13.36 2.25
C ASN A 264 19.93 -12.42 1.13
N HIS A 265 19.38 -12.56 -0.08
CA HIS A 265 19.68 -11.65 -1.19
C HIS A 265 19.24 -10.20 -0.90
N TYR A 266 18.05 -10.01 -0.32
CA TYR A 266 17.54 -8.68 0.02
C TYR A 266 18.43 -7.99 1.06
N ILE A 267 18.85 -8.70 2.11
CA ILE A 267 19.76 -8.20 3.14
C ILE A 267 21.12 -7.87 2.52
N ALA A 268 21.72 -8.79 1.75
CA ALA A 268 23.01 -8.58 1.11
C ALA A 268 23.00 -7.39 0.13
N LYS A 269 21.92 -7.22 -0.65
CA LYS A 269 21.78 -6.05 -1.54
C LYS A 269 21.69 -4.74 -0.75
N THR A 270 20.93 -4.73 0.35
CA THR A 270 20.80 -3.56 1.24
C THR A 270 22.15 -3.18 1.81
N GLN A 271 22.89 -4.18 2.31
CA GLN A 271 24.25 -4.04 2.81
C GLN A 271 25.18 -3.42 1.75
N THR A 272 25.17 -3.92 0.52
CA THR A 272 26.00 -3.40 -0.58
C THR A 272 25.68 -1.94 -0.90
N ILE A 273 24.39 -1.56 -0.98
CA ILE A 273 23.99 -0.17 -1.25
C ILE A 273 24.55 0.78 -0.17
N ILE A 274 24.41 0.39 1.10
CA ILE A 274 24.89 1.16 2.25
C ILE A 274 26.41 1.31 2.21
N ASP A 275 27.14 0.19 2.07
CA ASP A 275 28.60 0.19 2.09
C ASP A 275 29.19 1.00 0.92
N GLN A 276 28.58 0.90 -0.27
CA GLN A 276 29.01 1.67 -1.43
C GLN A 276 28.84 3.17 -1.24
N ALA A 277 27.68 3.61 -0.74
CA ALA A 277 27.42 5.03 -0.49
C ALA A 277 28.35 5.59 0.60
N ILE A 278 28.58 4.84 1.68
CA ILE A 278 29.51 5.22 2.75
C ILE A 278 30.95 5.30 2.22
N ALA A 279 31.39 4.32 1.44
CA ALA A 279 32.74 4.28 0.87
C ALA A 279 33.00 5.40 -0.14
N LYS A 280 31.99 5.79 -0.92
CA LYS A 280 32.03 6.94 -1.83
C LYS A 280 32.21 8.26 -1.06
N HIS A 281 31.68 8.33 0.16
CA HIS A 281 31.79 9.47 1.07
C HIS A 281 31.28 10.80 0.47
N ASP A 282 30.31 10.72 -0.44
CA ASP A 282 29.66 11.88 -1.06
C ASP A 282 28.52 12.37 -0.16
N ILE A 283 28.84 13.24 0.80
CA ILE A 283 27.91 13.72 1.82
C ILE A 283 27.05 14.85 1.26
N ALA A 284 25.74 14.65 1.26
CA ALA A 284 24.75 15.66 0.87
C ALA A 284 24.27 16.51 2.06
N LEU A 285 24.27 15.95 3.27
CA LEU A 285 23.82 16.60 4.50
C LEU A 285 24.51 15.96 5.70
N SER A 286 24.88 16.76 6.70
CA SER A 286 25.35 16.29 8.00
C SER A 286 24.88 17.24 9.09
N GLY A 287 24.58 16.70 10.26
CA GLY A 287 23.95 17.39 11.39
C GLY A 287 22.85 16.53 12.00
N THR A 288 22.10 17.07 12.95
CA THR A 288 20.99 16.37 13.60
C THR A 288 19.67 16.97 13.13
N TYR A 289 18.93 16.24 12.30
CA TYR A 289 17.67 16.72 11.73
C TYR A 289 16.57 15.67 11.87
N PRO A 290 15.39 15.98 12.44
CA PRO A 290 14.29 15.03 12.49
C PRO A 290 13.90 14.55 11.10
N LEU A 291 13.80 13.22 10.91
CA LEU A 291 13.31 12.65 9.66
C LEU A 291 11.81 12.90 9.50
N ILE A 292 11.41 13.50 8.37
CA ILE A 292 9.99 13.65 8.02
C ILE A 292 9.53 12.47 7.18
N SER A 293 10.23 12.14 6.10
CA SER A 293 9.86 11.01 5.24
C SER A 293 10.99 10.58 4.31
N LEU A 294 10.91 9.33 3.87
CA LEU A 294 11.66 8.75 2.76
C LEU A 294 10.69 8.27 1.68
N ASN A 295 11.20 7.77 0.56
CA ASN A 295 10.38 7.02 -0.38
C ASN A 295 10.06 5.63 0.21
N ILE A 296 8.92 5.53 0.88
CA ILE A 296 8.45 4.30 1.55
C ILE A 296 8.18 3.13 0.60
N TYR A 297 8.11 3.38 -0.73
CA TYR A 297 7.87 2.32 -1.71
C TYR A 297 9.03 1.33 -1.86
N ASP A 298 10.26 1.79 -1.61
CA ASP A 298 11.46 0.97 -1.77
C ASP A 298 12.47 1.15 -0.64
N ALA A 299 12.08 1.87 0.42
CA ALA A 299 12.90 2.06 1.59
C ALA A 299 13.37 0.73 2.18
N ARG A 300 14.64 0.73 2.61
CA ARG A 300 15.30 -0.40 3.28
C ARG A 300 15.94 0.15 4.53
N TYR A 301 16.10 -0.70 5.55
CA TYR A 301 16.79 -0.33 6.77
C TYR A 301 17.73 -1.43 7.21
N LEU A 302 18.97 -1.06 7.57
CA LEU A 302 19.97 -1.98 8.09
C LEU A 302 21.02 -1.23 8.92
N ARG A 303 21.20 -1.65 10.18
CA ARG A 303 22.28 -1.17 11.09
C ARG A 303 22.34 0.37 11.25
N GLY A 304 21.20 1.02 11.44
CA GLY A 304 21.14 2.48 11.60
C GLY A 304 21.15 3.26 10.29
N TYR A 305 21.08 2.60 9.14
CA TYR A 305 21.04 3.26 7.84
C TYR A 305 19.74 2.91 7.11
N ALA A 306 19.04 3.93 6.64
CA ALA A 306 17.93 3.79 5.71
C ALA A 306 18.37 4.09 4.28
N THR A 307 17.78 3.41 3.29
CA THR A 307 17.95 3.77 1.88
C THR A 307 16.68 4.45 1.37
N SER A 308 16.82 5.43 0.49
CA SER A 308 15.69 6.08 -0.17
C SER A 308 16.04 6.43 -1.60
N THR A 309 15.13 6.16 -2.54
CA THR A 309 15.22 6.70 -3.90
C THR A 309 14.37 7.96 -4.05
N TYR A 310 14.70 8.76 -5.06
CA TYR A 310 14.04 10.02 -5.44
C TYR A 310 14.12 11.18 -4.44
N PHE A 311 13.96 10.95 -3.13
CA PHE A 311 14.05 12.02 -2.15
C PHE A 311 14.35 11.60 -0.70
N VAL A 312 14.71 12.58 0.13
CA VAL A 312 14.70 12.54 1.60
C VAL A 312 14.07 13.85 2.09
N ALA A 313 13.04 13.76 2.93
CA ALA A 313 12.41 14.92 3.56
C ALA A 313 12.77 14.98 5.05
N TYR A 314 13.17 16.15 5.53
CA TYR A 314 13.64 16.36 6.90
C TYR A 314 13.23 17.72 7.43
N GLN A 315 13.13 17.83 8.75
CA GLN A 315 12.83 19.06 9.44
C GLN A 315 14.14 19.81 9.70
N ASP A 316 14.21 21.08 9.31
CA ASP A 316 15.29 21.99 9.68
C ASP A 316 14.66 23.25 10.27
N GLN A 317 14.84 23.45 11.57
CA GLN A 317 14.10 24.46 12.34
C GLN A 317 12.58 24.22 12.20
N ASP A 318 11.82 25.23 11.77
CA ASP A 318 10.37 25.15 11.57
C ASP A 318 9.98 24.91 10.10
N GLU A 319 10.94 24.61 9.21
CA GLU A 319 10.69 24.35 7.79
C GLU A 319 11.00 22.90 7.37
N MET A 320 10.10 22.32 6.56
CA MET A 320 10.36 21.06 5.86
C MET A 320 11.29 21.30 4.68
N LYS A 321 12.40 20.56 4.62
CA LYS A 321 13.34 20.55 3.50
C LYS A 321 13.34 19.20 2.79
N VAL A 322 13.57 19.23 1.48
CA VAL A 322 13.61 18.03 0.64
C VAL A 322 14.92 17.99 -0.14
N LEU A 323 15.66 16.89 -0.01
CA LEU A 323 16.76 16.55 -0.91
C LEU A 323 16.21 15.65 -2.01
N HIS A 324 16.45 16.01 -3.28
CA HIS A 324 16.10 15.16 -4.41
C HIS A 324 17.31 14.32 -4.87
N GLY A 325 17.07 13.05 -5.16
CA GLY A 325 18.09 12.06 -5.52
C GLY A 325 17.96 10.74 -4.76
N ASN A 326 18.97 9.88 -4.90
CA ASN A 326 19.05 8.59 -4.22
C ASN A 326 20.05 8.70 -3.08
N PHE A 327 19.66 8.24 -1.90
CA PHE A 327 20.42 8.49 -0.67
C PHE A 327 20.48 7.29 0.27
N VAL A 328 21.59 7.22 1.02
CA VAL A 328 21.70 6.43 2.24
C VAL A 328 21.71 7.39 3.41
N VAL A 329 20.79 7.21 4.35
CA VAL A 329 20.52 8.11 5.45
C VAL A 329 20.90 7.41 6.75
N ALA A 330 21.92 7.91 7.44
CA ALA A 330 22.27 7.48 8.77
C ALA A 330 21.28 8.08 9.78
N LEU A 331 20.70 7.25 10.64
CA LEU A 331 19.69 7.60 11.62
C LEU A 331 20.14 7.23 13.02
N ASP A 332 19.75 8.02 14.03
CA ASP A 332 19.83 7.63 15.44
C ASP A 332 18.56 6.87 15.89
N GLU A 333 18.49 6.51 17.17
CA GLU A 333 17.37 5.78 17.77
C GLU A 333 16.06 6.59 17.80
N GLU A 334 16.15 7.92 17.67
CA GLU A 334 15.02 8.85 17.71
C GLU A 334 14.56 9.26 16.30
N LEU A 335 15.05 8.56 15.25
CA LEU A 335 14.78 8.88 13.84
C LEU A 335 15.33 10.25 13.40
N ASN A 336 16.36 10.77 14.05
CA ASN A 336 17.07 11.93 13.53
C ASN A 336 18.14 11.49 12.53
N ILE A 337 18.16 12.19 11.39
CA ILE A 337 19.26 12.13 10.43
C ILE A 337 20.52 12.62 11.11
N THR A 338 21.60 11.84 11.02
CA THR A 338 22.96 12.22 11.45
C THR A 338 23.88 12.51 10.24
N CYS A 339 23.64 11.83 9.12
CA CYS A 339 24.37 12.00 7.87
C CYS A 339 23.54 11.49 6.68
N VAL A 340 23.68 12.12 5.52
CA VAL A 340 23.08 11.68 4.25
C VAL A 340 24.17 11.53 3.20
N TYR A 341 24.32 10.32 2.68
CA TYR A 341 25.25 9.97 1.59
C TYR A 341 24.48 9.87 0.27
N ARG A 342 25.04 10.43 -0.81
CA ARG A 342 24.54 10.18 -2.17
C ARG A 342 24.92 8.78 -2.61
N GLN A 343 23.93 8.03 -3.10
CA GLN A 343 24.18 6.71 -3.71
C GLN A 343 25.04 6.83 -4.97
#